data_AF-A0A9P4TXS0-F1
#
_entry.id   AF-A0A9P4TXS0-F1
#
_cell.length_a   1.000
_cell.length_b   1.000
_cell.length_c   1.000
_cell.angle_alpha   90.00
_cell.angle_beta   90.00
_cell.angle_gamma   90.00
#
_symmetry.space_group_name_H-M   'P 1'
#
loop_
_entity.id
_entity.type
_entity.pdbx_description
1 polymer ?
#
loop_
_entity_poly.entity_id
_entity_poly.type
_entity_poly.pdbx_seq_one_letter_code
_entity_poly.pdbx_strand_id
1 'polypeptide(L)'
;MYTLIIPTFALAIVACTIPTTKLSNNIAEPFSVLLQNASYPAIHNHYMNIWDWGGSEPHDQHLFVSPAGNSTSELTLIDGVISLMWNPIRRAVINLEYNEKDNTTKMFMTDRNDNFGIFDVVYGCNPDTDELQRELHVKSRGTVELGGEMGVKPFAEYHDFRWRAPGTTIVSLDPQEIWTKVTMVVVPAGKLV
;
A
#
# COMPACT_ATOMS: atom_id res chain seq x y z
N MET A 1 -23.82 -31.34 -44.20
CA MET A 1 -23.58 -30.06 -43.50
C MET A 1 -22.61 -30.37 -42.37
N TYR A 2 -21.33 -29.97 -42.48
CA TYR A 2 -20.32 -30.25 -41.46
C TYR A 2 -20.18 -29.05 -40.53
N THR A 3 -20.46 -29.24 -39.24
CA THR A 3 -20.25 -28.22 -38.20
C THR A 3 -18.77 -28.22 -37.83
N LEU A 4 -18.09 -27.12 -38.10
CA LEU A 4 -16.70 -26.89 -37.69
C LEU A 4 -16.69 -26.52 -36.20
N ILE A 5 -16.01 -27.32 -35.37
CA ILE A 5 -15.71 -26.98 -33.97
C ILE A 5 -14.37 -26.23 -33.97
N ILE A 6 -14.37 -24.96 -33.58
CA ILE A 6 -13.14 -24.18 -33.36
C ILE A 6 -12.71 -24.41 -31.89
N PRO A 7 -11.53 -24.98 -31.63
CA PRO A 7 -10.99 -25.03 -30.28
C PRO A 7 -10.54 -23.62 -29.86
N THR A 8 -11.19 -23.05 -28.84
CA THR A 8 -10.69 -21.88 -28.12
C THR A 8 -9.53 -22.32 -27.23
N PHE A 9 -8.29 -22.05 -27.66
CA PHE A 9 -7.13 -22.14 -26.78
C PHE A 9 -7.11 -20.88 -25.89
N ALA A 10 -7.47 -21.03 -24.62
CA ALA A 10 -7.10 -20.06 -23.60
C ALA A 10 -5.60 -20.26 -23.31
N LEU A 11 -4.76 -19.37 -23.83
CA LEU A 11 -3.37 -19.26 -23.37
C LEU A 11 -3.41 -18.76 -21.93
N ALA A 12 -2.93 -19.57 -20.99
CA ALA A 12 -2.63 -19.12 -19.64
C ALA A 12 -1.55 -18.03 -19.73
N ILE A 13 -1.95 -16.79 -19.43
CA ILE A 13 -1.07 -15.62 -19.42
C ILE A 13 -0.09 -15.84 -18.26
N VAL A 14 1.21 -15.86 -18.56
CA VAL A 14 2.25 -16.05 -17.53
C VAL A 14 2.45 -14.71 -16.83
N ALA A 15 1.81 -14.52 -15.66
CA ALA A 15 1.81 -13.26 -14.93
C ALA A 15 3.21 -12.79 -14.48
N CYS A 16 4.12 -13.69 -14.09
CA CYS A 16 5.57 -13.53 -13.97
C CYS A 16 6.11 -14.78 -13.27
N THR A 17 7.43 -15.06 -13.36
CA THR A 17 8.03 -16.12 -12.55
C THR A 17 8.41 -15.58 -11.18
N ILE A 18 7.70 -16.01 -10.14
CA ILE A 18 7.96 -15.63 -8.75
C ILE A 18 9.12 -16.46 -8.17
N PRO A 19 10.23 -15.85 -7.74
CA PRO A 19 11.30 -16.55 -7.05
C PRO A 19 10.84 -17.10 -5.69
N THR A 20 11.38 -18.25 -5.27
CA THR A 20 11.13 -18.83 -3.93
C THR A 20 12.03 -18.26 -2.84
N THR A 21 13.01 -17.44 -3.21
CA THR A 21 13.93 -16.82 -2.24
C THR A 21 13.17 -15.80 -1.42
N LYS A 22 13.26 -15.90 -0.08
CA LYS A 22 12.65 -14.93 0.81
C LYS A 22 13.37 -13.58 0.69
N LEU A 23 12.60 -12.51 0.53
CA LEU A 23 13.13 -11.15 0.55
C LEU A 23 13.40 -10.68 1.98
N SER A 24 14.37 -9.78 2.11
CA SER A 24 14.65 -9.07 3.36
C SER A 24 13.53 -8.06 3.64
N ASN A 25 13.12 -7.95 4.90
CA ASN A 25 12.25 -6.86 5.38
C ASN A 25 13.05 -5.61 5.76
N ASN A 26 14.31 -5.54 5.31
CA ASN A 26 15.16 -4.36 5.39
C ASN A 26 15.49 -3.90 3.97
N ILE A 27 15.14 -2.65 3.64
CA ILE A 27 15.47 -1.93 2.41
C ILE A 27 16.09 -0.60 2.85
N ALA A 28 17.42 -0.54 2.86
CA ALA A 28 18.16 0.62 3.33
C ALA A 28 18.26 1.71 2.24
N GLU A 29 18.15 1.32 0.98
CA GLU A 29 18.13 2.23 -0.14
C GLU A 29 16.81 3.03 -0.20
N PRO A 30 16.87 4.33 -0.51
CA PRO A 30 15.69 5.16 -0.71
C PRO A 30 14.70 4.56 -1.74
N PHE A 31 13.41 4.61 -1.43
CA PHE A 31 12.34 4.21 -2.34
C PHE A 31 11.09 5.10 -2.25
N SER A 32 10.23 4.98 -3.26
CA SER A 32 8.84 5.43 -3.27
C SER A 32 7.90 4.23 -3.23
N VAL A 33 6.67 4.44 -2.77
CA VAL A 33 5.61 3.42 -2.86
C VAL A 33 4.66 3.79 -4.00
N LEU A 34 4.60 2.94 -5.03
CA LEU A 34 3.62 3.02 -6.10
C LEU A 34 2.38 2.19 -5.73
N LEU A 35 1.19 2.71 -6.04
CA LEU A 35 -0.08 2.05 -5.78
C LEU A 35 -0.58 1.39 -7.06
N GLN A 36 -1.00 0.14 -6.96
CA GLN A 36 -1.59 -0.58 -8.08
C GLN A 36 -2.99 -1.10 -7.73
N ASN A 37 -3.94 -0.78 -8.60
CA ASN A 37 -5.26 -1.40 -8.66
C ASN A 37 -5.81 -1.16 -10.08
N ALA A 38 -5.54 -2.07 -11.01
CA ALA A 38 -5.95 -1.91 -12.43
C ALA A 38 -7.48 -1.75 -12.61
N SER A 39 -8.29 -2.16 -11.63
CA SER A 39 -9.74 -1.95 -11.64
C SER A 39 -10.17 -0.55 -11.16
N TYR A 40 -9.25 0.26 -10.63
CA TYR A 40 -9.52 1.61 -10.15
C TYR A 40 -8.49 2.63 -10.68
N PRO A 41 -8.67 3.14 -11.91
CA PRO A 41 -7.69 3.98 -12.60
C PRO A 41 -7.32 5.28 -11.87
N ALA A 42 -8.19 5.82 -11.03
CA ALA A 42 -7.92 7.05 -10.29
C ALA A 42 -6.87 6.89 -9.17
N ILE A 43 -6.47 5.65 -8.84
CA ILE A 43 -5.42 5.33 -7.86
C ILE A 43 -4.28 4.53 -8.50
N HIS A 44 -4.58 3.79 -9.56
CA HIS A 44 -3.59 2.94 -10.23
C HIS A 44 -2.43 3.74 -10.82
N ASN A 45 -1.21 3.30 -10.52
CA ASN A 45 0.03 3.93 -10.93
C ASN A 45 0.21 5.37 -10.39
N HIS A 46 -0.44 5.66 -9.26
CA HIS A 46 -0.16 6.83 -8.43
C HIS A 46 0.78 6.47 -7.27
N TYR A 47 1.51 7.46 -6.76
CA TYR A 47 2.42 7.27 -5.63
C TYR A 47 1.76 7.59 -4.29
N MET A 48 2.25 6.95 -3.24
CA MET A 48 2.04 7.40 -1.86
C MET A 48 2.88 8.65 -1.61
N ASN A 49 2.20 9.75 -1.33
CA ASN A 49 2.77 11.03 -0.93
C ASN A 49 2.59 11.24 0.58
N ILE A 50 3.35 12.19 1.13
CA ILE A 50 3.28 12.60 2.53
C ILE A 50 2.87 14.06 2.64
N TRP A 51 2.05 14.40 3.63
CA TRP A 51 1.70 15.79 3.91
C TRP A 51 1.57 16.01 5.41
N ASP A 52 2.25 17.04 5.91
CA ASP A 52 1.92 17.65 7.20
C ASP A 52 0.53 18.30 7.12
N TRP A 53 -0.49 17.49 7.40
CA TRP A 53 -1.88 17.92 7.36
C TRP A 53 -2.59 17.47 8.63
N GLY A 54 -2.63 18.37 9.61
CA GLY A 54 -3.62 18.31 10.69
C GLY A 54 -3.46 17.08 11.58
N GLY A 55 -2.50 17.17 12.50
CA GLY A 55 -2.46 16.40 13.73
C GLY A 55 -2.40 17.36 14.92
N SER A 56 -2.75 16.89 16.12
CA SER A 56 -2.51 17.65 17.36
C SER A 56 -1.02 17.79 17.68
N GLU A 57 -0.16 17.00 17.02
CA GLU A 57 1.27 16.92 17.24
C GLU A 57 2.04 17.44 16.01
N PRO A 58 3.12 18.23 16.19
CA PRO A 58 3.82 18.95 15.12
C PRO A 58 4.62 18.07 14.14
N HIS A 59 4.38 16.77 14.13
CA HIS A 59 5.28 15.77 13.54
C HIS A 59 4.57 14.72 12.69
N ASP A 60 3.25 14.60 12.74
CA ASP A 60 2.54 13.56 11.98
C ASP A 60 2.53 13.89 10.48
N GLN A 61 2.84 12.89 9.66
CA GLN A 61 2.74 12.96 8.21
C GLN A 61 1.59 12.08 7.76
N HIS A 62 0.55 12.71 7.23
CA HIS A 62 -0.58 12.01 6.64
C HIS A 62 -0.16 11.44 5.29
N LEU A 63 -0.68 10.26 4.98
CA LEU A 63 -0.42 9.59 3.71
C LEU A 63 -1.55 9.91 2.75
N PHE A 64 -1.19 10.34 1.54
CA PHE A 64 -2.15 10.68 0.49
C PHE A 64 -1.75 10.06 -0.84
N VAL A 65 -2.74 9.77 -1.68
CA VAL A 65 -2.50 9.37 -3.06
C VAL A 65 -2.12 10.61 -3.87
N SER A 66 -1.01 10.54 -4.61
CA SER A 66 -0.60 11.62 -5.53
C SER A 66 -1.73 11.98 -6.51
N PRO A 67 -1.90 13.24 -6.94
CA PRO A 67 -0.97 14.36 -6.76
C PRO A 67 -1.08 15.07 -5.41
N ALA A 68 -1.95 14.62 -4.50
CA ALA A 68 -2.10 15.25 -3.19
C ALA A 68 -0.86 15.02 -2.31
N GLY A 69 -0.48 16.02 -1.51
CA GLY A 69 0.70 15.97 -0.67
C GLY A 69 2.03 16.07 -1.43
N ASN A 70 3.12 16.02 -0.67
CA ASN A 70 4.47 16.09 -1.19
C ASN A 70 4.95 14.70 -1.65
N SER A 71 5.53 14.64 -2.84
CA SER A 71 6.17 13.43 -3.34
C SER A 71 7.28 12.95 -2.40
N THR A 72 7.34 11.64 -2.17
CA THR A 72 8.41 11.02 -1.38
C THR A 72 9.15 9.95 -2.17
N SER A 73 10.48 10.00 -2.10
CA SER A 73 11.40 9.00 -2.67
C SER A 73 12.52 8.63 -1.72
N GLU A 74 12.38 9.02 -0.45
CA GLU A 74 13.39 8.84 0.61
C GLU A 74 12.94 7.85 1.68
N LEU A 75 11.90 7.05 1.40
CA LEU A 75 11.45 6.01 2.32
C LEU A 75 12.50 4.92 2.41
N THR A 76 12.62 4.35 3.60
CA THR A 76 13.38 3.14 3.89
C THR A 76 12.47 2.12 4.56
N LEU A 77 12.88 0.86 4.61
CA LEU A 77 12.18 -0.19 5.35
C LEU A 77 13.18 -0.75 6.37
N ILE A 78 12.91 -0.56 7.66
CA ILE A 78 13.78 -1.03 8.75
C ILE A 78 12.96 -1.96 9.62
N ASP A 79 13.38 -3.23 9.70
CA ASP A 79 12.67 -4.31 10.40
C ASP A 79 11.18 -4.39 10.02
N GLY A 80 10.89 -4.21 8.73
CA GLY A 80 9.54 -4.21 8.16
C GLY A 80 8.76 -2.91 8.37
N VAL A 81 9.34 -1.86 8.97
CA VAL A 81 8.65 -0.59 9.22
C VAL A 81 9.08 0.46 8.21
N ILE A 82 8.11 0.99 7.44
CA ILE A 82 8.37 2.10 6.50
C ILE A 82 8.78 3.33 7.31
N SER A 83 9.95 3.89 7.01
CA SER A 83 10.58 4.94 7.80
C SER A 83 11.09 6.07 6.92
N LEU A 84 10.86 7.32 7.34
CA LEU A 84 11.58 8.50 6.90
C LEU A 84 12.67 8.78 7.93
N MET A 85 13.93 8.76 7.49
CA MET A 85 15.10 8.93 8.34
C MET A 85 15.39 10.40 8.68
N TRP A 86 14.33 11.17 8.91
CA TRP A 86 14.39 12.55 9.39
C TRP A 86 14.79 12.62 10.87
N ASN A 87 14.91 13.83 11.41
CA ASN A 87 15.11 14.05 12.84
C ASN A 87 13.93 14.88 13.42
N PRO A 88 13.04 14.27 14.24
CA PRO A 88 13.01 12.85 14.62
C PRO A 88 12.68 11.92 13.44
N ILE A 89 12.95 10.62 13.56
CA ILE A 89 12.56 9.62 12.55
C ILE A 89 11.03 9.58 12.49
N ARG A 90 10.44 9.47 11.29
CA ARG A 90 9.01 9.17 11.15
C ARG A 90 8.85 7.73 10.72
N ARG A 91 7.96 7.00 11.37
CA ARG A 91 7.65 5.60 11.09
C ARG A 91 6.18 5.44 10.79
N ALA A 92 5.87 4.60 9.82
CA ALA A 92 4.51 4.20 9.52
C ALA A 92 3.88 3.47 10.71
N VAL A 93 2.74 3.98 11.15
CA VAL A 93 1.90 3.37 12.19
C VAL A 93 0.52 3.11 11.62
N ILE A 94 -0.09 2.00 12.03
CA ILE A 94 -1.50 1.73 11.78
C ILE A 94 -2.18 1.96 13.12
N ASN A 95 -2.68 3.17 13.33
CA ASN A 95 -3.26 3.55 14.60
C ASN A 95 -4.18 4.75 14.43
N LEU A 96 -4.92 5.04 15.50
CA LEU A 96 -5.85 6.17 15.59
C LEU A 96 -6.91 6.15 14.47
N GLU A 97 -7.96 6.96 14.61
CA GLU A 97 -9.02 7.08 13.60
C GLU A 97 -9.58 5.73 13.08
N TYR A 98 -9.93 4.82 13.98
CA TYR A 98 -10.72 3.64 13.62
C TYR A 98 -12.09 4.06 13.10
N ASN A 99 -12.53 3.48 11.99
CA ASN A 99 -13.86 3.70 11.43
C ASN A 99 -14.68 2.41 11.52
N GLU A 100 -15.74 2.44 12.31
CA GLU A 100 -16.64 1.30 12.53
C GLU A 100 -17.52 0.96 11.32
N LYS A 101 -17.75 1.92 10.41
CA LYS A 101 -18.63 1.73 9.24
C LYS A 101 -18.04 0.81 8.19
N ASP A 102 -16.71 0.70 8.13
CA ASP A 102 -15.98 -0.15 7.19
C ASP A 102 -14.87 -0.97 7.86
N ASN A 103 -14.79 -0.90 9.19
CA ASN A 103 -13.82 -1.59 10.03
C ASN A 103 -12.36 -1.36 9.58
N THR A 104 -12.05 -0.14 9.17
CA THR A 104 -10.70 0.27 8.78
C THR A 104 -10.01 1.11 9.86
N THR A 105 -8.68 1.10 9.87
CA THR A 105 -7.85 1.97 10.73
C THR A 105 -6.89 2.76 9.86
N LYS A 106 -6.65 4.03 10.19
CA LYS A 106 -5.75 4.89 9.43
C LYS A 106 -4.31 4.43 9.52
N MET A 107 -3.57 4.65 8.43
CA MET A 107 -2.12 4.60 8.41
C MET A 107 -1.57 6.00 8.17
N PHE A 108 -0.58 6.39 8.97
CA PHE A 108 0.13 7.65 8.86
C PHE A 108 1.58 7.47 9.36
N MET A 109 2.45 8.46 9.22
CA MET A 109 3.81 8.40 9.76
C MET A 109 3.99 9.37 10.92
N THR A 110 4.70 8.93 11.96
CA THR A 110 4.89 9.71 13.18
C THR A 110 6.22 9.38 13.85
N ASP A 111 6.68 10.21 14.78
CA ASP A 111 7.82 9.91 15.64
C ASP A 111 7.47 9.12 16.90
N ARG A 112 6.17 8.83 17.10
CA ARG A 112 5.72 7.91 18.15
C ARG A 112 6.22 6.48 17.90
N ASN A 113 6.40 5.75 19.00
CA ASN A 113 6.95 4.41 19.02
C ASN A 113 5.93 3.32 19.39
N ASP A 114 4.67 3.49 18.95
CA ASP A 114 3.59 2.53 19.20
C ASP A 114 2.87 2.16 17.90
N ASN A 115 2.35 0.91 17.86
CA ASN A 115 1.47 0.44 16.79
C ASN A 115 2.05 0.57 15.36
N PHE A 116 3.35 0.29 15.19
CA PHE A 116 3.99 0.23 13.88
C PHE A 116 3.21 -0.67 12.92
N GLY A 117 3.05 -0.22 11.68
CA GLY A 117 2.70 -1.09 10.57
C GLY A 117 3.95 -1.86 10.16
N ILE A 118 3.97 -3.18 10.41
CA ILE A 118 5.07 -4.04 10.00
C ILE A 118 4.67 -4.75 8.72
N PHE A 119 5.56 -4.71 7.73
CA PHE A 119 5.37 -5.26 6.41
C PHE A 119 6.39 -6.37 6.13
N ASP A 120 5.92 -7.43 5.48
CA ASP A 120 6.79 -8.34 4.74
C ASP A 120 7.02 -7.79 3.33
N VAL A 121 8.23 -7.96 2.82
CA VAL A 121 8.52 -7.73 1.40
C VAL A 121 8.30 -9.04 0.67
N VAL A 122 7.46 -9.03 -0.35
CA VAL A 122 7.17 -10.21 -1.18
C VAL A 122 7.37 -9.89 -2.66
N TYR A 123 7.53 -10.94 -3.46
CA TYR A 123 7.47 -10.82 -4.90
C TYR A 123 6.02 -10.81 -5.36
N GLY A 124 5.74 -9.98 -6.37
CA GLY A 124 4.48 -10.00 -7.10
C GLY A 124 4.71 -9.67 -8.57
N CYS A 125 3.63 -9.66 -9.34
CA CYS A 125 3.68 -9.36 -10.76
C CYS A 125 2.96 -8.05 -11.02
N ASN A 126 3.58 -7.18 -11.82
CA ASN A 126 2.95 -5.97 -12.29
C ASN A 126 1.72 -6.35 -13.13
N PRO A 127 0.52 -5.84 -12.80
CA PRO A 127 -0.72 -6.26 -13.45
C PRO A 127 -0.86 -5.79 -14.91
N ASP A 128 -0.03 -4.84 -15.34
CA ASP A 128 -0.08 -4.26 -16.69
C ASP A 128 0.97 -4.87 -17.62
N THR A 129 2.11 -5.29 -17.07
CA THR A 129 3.30 -5.66 -17.84
C THR A 129 3.80 -7.07 -17.58
N ASP A 130 3.24 -7.77 -16.59
CA ASP A 130 3.71 -9.08 -16.13
C ASP A 130 5.20 -9.06 -15.68
N GLU A 131 5.75 -7.88 -15.37
CA GLU A 131 7.10 -7.74 -14.83
C GLU A 131 7.14 -8.10 -13.34
N LEU A 132 8.21 -8.79 -12.93
CA LEU A 132 8.44 -9.11 -11.52
C LEU A 132 8.70 -7.83 -10.72
N GLN A 133 7.99 -7.65 -9.62
CA GLN A 133 8.10 -6.50 -8.72
C GLN A 133 8.19 -6.92 -7.25
N ARG A 134 8.52 -5.96 -6.38
CA ARG A 134 8.52 -6.13 -4.92
C ARG A 134 7.32 -5.40 -4.33
N GLU A 135 6.58 -6.06 -3.46
CA GLU A 135 5.37 -5.54 -2.84
C GLU A 135 5.50 -5.55 -1.31
N LEU A 136 4.83 -4.60 -0.66
CA LEU A 136 4.72 -4.51 0.79
C LEU A 136 3.38 -5.14 1.21
N HIS A 137 3.46 -6.24 1.97
CA HIS A 137 2.29 -6.93 2.50
C HIS A 137 2.24 -6.74 4.01
N VAL A 138 1.10 -6.33 4.54
CA VAL A 138 0.97 -6.10 5.99
C VAL A 138 1.16 -7.42 6.71
N LYS A 139 2.11 -7.44 7.64
CA LYS A 139 2.41 -8.57 8.52
C LYS A 139 1.75 -8.38 9.88
N SER A 140 1.98 -7.23 10.52
CA SER A 140 1.47 -6.96 11.86
C SER A 140 1.11 -5.51 12.08
N ARG A 141 0.27 -5.30 13.09
CA ARG A 141 0.00 -3.99 13.69
C ARG A 141 0.55 -4.04 15.12
N GLY A 142 1.63 -3.30 15.36
CA GLY A 142 2.41 -3.44 16.59
C GLY A 142 2.90 -4.88 16.77
N THR A 143 2.67 -5.45 17.94
CA THR A 143 3.12 -6.82 18.29
C THR A 143 2.16 -7.92 17.85
N VAL A 144 1.03 -7.60 17.21
CA VAL A 144 0.02 -8.58 16.82
C VAL A 144 0.10 -8.87 15.33
N GLU A 145 0.55 -10.07 14.97
CA GLU A 145 0.60 -10.59 13.58
C GLU A 145 -0.82 -10.87 13.08
N LEU A 146 -1.55 -9.80 12.77
CA LEU A 146 -2.90 -9.88 12.21
C LEU A 146 -2.88 -10.02 10.70
N GLY A 147 -1.83 -9.61 10.00
CA GLY A 147 -1.88 -9.39 8.56
C GLY A 147 -2.86 -8.29 8.18
N GLY A 148 -3.60 -8.50 7.09
CA GLY A 148 -4.64 -7.60 6.60
C GLY A 148 -4.26 -6.96 5.27
N GLU A 149 -5.05 -5.97 4.85
CA GLU A 149 -4.93 -5.37 3.53
C GLU A 149 -4.80 -3.86 3.66
N MET A 150 -3.90 -3.28 2.86
CA MET A 150 -3.87 -1.84 2.66
C MET A 150 -4.81 -1.44 1.54
N GLY A 151 -5.40 -0.28 1.73
CA GLY A 151 -6.22 0.38 0.74
C GLY A 151 -6.24 1.86 1.02
N VAL A 152 -7.05 2.56 0.24
CA VAL A 152 -7.27 3.98 0.42
C VAL A 152 -8.76 4.27 0.41
N LYS A 153 -9.12 5.44 0.93
CA LYS A 153 -10.50 5.86 1.08
C LYS A 153 -10.63 7.35 0.77
N PRO A 154 -11.73 7.82 0.17
CA PRO A 154 -11.92 9.23 -0.06
C PRO A 154 -11.84 10.02 1.26
N PHE A 155 -11.10 11.13 1.23
CA PHE A 155 -10.96 12.08 2.32
C PHE A 155 -10.93 13.48 1.75
N ALA A 156 -12.00 14.25 1.98
CA ALA A 156 -12.28 15.48 1.24
C ALA A 156 -12.23 15.24 -0.28
N GLU A 157 -11.31 15.89 -1.00
CA GLU A 157 -11.07 15.72 -2.45
C GLU A 157 -9.91 14.77 -2.77
N TYR A 158 -9.35 14.09 -1.77
CA TYR A 158 -8.17 13.23 -1.86
C TYR A 158 -8.48 11.80 -1.41
N HIS A 159 -7.46 10.97 -1.31
CA HIS A 159 -7.56 9.62 -0.76
C HIS A 159 -6.55 9.42 0.37
N ASP A 160 -7.01 8.99 1.55
CA ASP A 160 -6.16 8.66 2.70
C ASP A 160 -5.91 7.15 2.82
N PHE A 161 -4.83 6.76 3.49
CA PHE A 161 -4.42 5.36 3.61
C PHE A 161 -5.06 4.67 4.80
N ARG A 162 -5.60 3.49 4.56
CA ARG A 162 -6.43 2.74 5.51
C ARG A 162 -6.07 1.26 5.48
N TRP A 163 -5.74 0.71 6.63
CA TRP A 163 -5.61 -0.72 6.84
C TRP A 163 -6.97 -1.34 7.16
N ARG A 164 -7.23 -2.51 6.59
CA ARG A 164 -8.39 -3.34 6.87
C ARG A 164 -7.94 -4.68 7.47
N ALA A 165 -8.50 -5.03 8.63
CA ALA A 165 -8.21 -6.31 9.28
C ALA A 165 -8.66 -7.51 8.42
N PRO A 166 -7.97 -8.65 8.46
CA PRO A 166 -8.43 -9.86 7.77
C PRO A 166 -9.81 -10.28 8.25
N GLY A 167 -10.59 -10.87 7.35
CA GLY A 167 -11.95 -11.31 7.66
C GLY A 167 -12.97 -10.17 7.78
N THR A 168 -12.58 -8.91 7.54
CA THR A 168 -13.54 -7.80 7.46
C THR A 168 -14.47 -8.00 6.26
N THR A 169 -15.76 -8.15 6.56
CA THR A 169 -16.84 -8.29 5.57
C THR A 169 -17.70 -7.03 5.45
N ILE A 170 -17.57 -6.10 6.39
CA ILE A 170 -18.30 -4.84 6.39
C ILE A 170 -17.75 -3.97 5.25
N VAL A 171 -18.66 -3.46 4.43
CA VAL A 171 -18.36 -2.54 3.32
C VAL A 171 -19.29 -1.35 3.48
N SER A 172 -18.72 -0.14 3.53
CA SER A 172 -19.53 1.08 3.51
C SER A 172 -20.24 1.20 2.16
N LEU A 173 -21.53 1.56 2.21
CA LEU A 173 -22.31 1.88 1.02
C LEU A 173 -22.29 3.38 0.67
N ASP A 174 -21.70 4.21 1.53
CA ASP A 174 -21.49 5.62 1.25
C ASP A 174 -20.32 5.77 0.27
N PRO A 175 -20.54 6.34 -0.94
CA PRO A 175 -19.50 6.54 -1.94
C PRO A 175 -18.29 7.34 -1.43
N GLN A 176 -18.48 8.23 -0.46
CA GLN A 176 -17.39 9.02 0.14
C GLN A 176 -16.59 8.21 1.16
N GLU A 177 -17.01 6.99 1.49
CA GLU A 177 -16.38 6.16 2.50
C GLU A 177 -15.99 4.78 1.95
N ILE A 178 -16.02 4.58 0.62
CA ILE A 178 -15.63 3.31 0.00
C ILE A 178 -14.13 3.10 0.15
N TRP A 179 -13.77 2.05 0.87
CA TRP A 179 -12.40 1.55 0.92
C TRP A 179 -12.06 0.81 -0.38
N THR A 180 -10.96 1.22 -1.01
CA THR A 180 -10.44 0.62 -2.24
C THR A 180 -9.10 -0.04 -1.95
N LYS A 181 -9.03 -1.37 -2.13
CA LYS A 181 -7.79 -2.13 -1.97
C LYS A 181 -6.70 -1.59 -2.91
N VAL A 182 -5.45 -1.58 -2.46
CA VAL A 182 -4.30 -1.29 -3.32
C VAL A 182 -3.19 -2.31 -3.05
N THR A 183 -2.42 -2.62 -4.08
CA THR A 183 -1.09 -3.21 -3.94
C THR A 183 -0.08 -2.08 -3.74
N MET A 184 0.77 -2.20 -2.72
CA MET A 184 1.85 -1.25 -2.45
C MET A 184 3.16 -1.79 -3.01
N VAL A 185 3.68 -1.17 -4.06
CA VAL A 185 4.88 -1.60 -4.79
C VAL A 185 6.08 -0.76 -4.39
N VAL A 186 7.22 -1.40 -4.11
CA VAL A 186 8.48 -0.72 -3.80
C VAL A 186 9.20 -0.31 -5.09
N VAL A 187 9.33 1.00 -5.30
CA VAL A 187 10.06 1.58 -6.44
C VAL A 187 11.35 2.23 -5.95
N PRO A 188 12.54 1.70 -6.28
CA PRO A 188 13.81 2.31 -5.90
C PRO A 188 13.91 3.76 -6.39
N ALA A 189 14.45 4.65 -5.56
CA ALA A 189 14.66 6.04 -5.93
C ALA A 189 15.51 6.15 -7.21
N GLY A 190 15.12 7.06 -8.11
CA GLY A 190 15.80 7.25 -9.40
C GLY A 190 15.39 6.27 -10.50
N LYS A 191 14.54 5.27 -10.23
CA LYS A 191 13.79 4.57 -11.27
C LYS A 191 12.44 5.27 -11.46
N LEU A 192 12.23 5.83 -12.65
CA LEU A 192 10.89 6.16 -13.12
C LEU A 192 10.25 4.85 -13.60
N VAL A 193 9.04 4.56 -13.10
CA VAL A 193 8.17 3.47 -13.57
C VAL A 193 6.99 4.10 -14.26
#